data_AF-A0A955EHX0-F1
#
_entry.id   AF-A0A955EHX0-F1
#
_cell.length_a   1.000
_cell.length_b   1.000
_cell.length_c   1.000
_cell.angle_alpha   90.00
_cell.angle_beta   90.00
_cell.angle_gamma   90.00
#
_symmetry.space_group_name_H-M   'P 1'
#
loop_
_entity.id
_entity.type
_entity.pdbx_description
1 polymer ?
#
loop_
_entity_poly.entity_id
_entity_poly.type
_entity_poly.pdbx_seq_one_letter_code
_entity_poly.pdbx_strand_id
1 'polypeptide(L)'
;MFATDVDLLSYEPRVFHDVVWAGQRLLDAESAGTINTAGDRLTVNGAAFTSWQVEAGWVVIVEDTPLEVLERINDTQVRVSRLRLLPGDPPMAAAPGAGLRVRLHTFRQQRLEAARAILSLLNLAASADAGPGEVDESAITNPGMLRRAEVFGALGLLYNAAAPGDPDGATWRDKAGTWASRFRAEVRRVRVGLDLAGDGLPTEVRRTDTRRLERG
;
A
#
# COMPACT_ATOMS: atom_id res chain seq x y z
N MET A 1 7.92 -5.21 1.62
CA MET A 1 6.90 -4.21 1.14
C MET A 1 7.20 -2.83 1.73
N PHE A 2 7.05 -1.76 0.95
CA PHE A 2 7.54 -0.40 1.21
C PHE A 2 6.44 0.67 1.31
N ALA A 3 5.24 0.41 0.78
CA ALA A 3 4.09 1.31 0.86
C ALA A 3 2.89 0.64 1.51
N THR A 4 1.92 1.41 1.98
CA THR A 4 0.63 0.94 2.52
C THR A 4 -0.54 1.39 1.67
N ASP A 5 -1.76 0.93 1.98
CA ASP A 5 -2.95 1.30 1.21
C ASP A 5 -3.28 2.79 1.33
N VAL A 6 -3.01 3.40 2.49
CA VAL A 6 -3.17 4.85 2.69
C VAL A 6 -2.26 5.65 1.76
N ASP A 7 -1.12 5.10 1.35
CA ASP A 7 -0.25 5.77 0.38
C ASP A 7 -0.87 5.82 -1.01
N LEU A 8 -1.56 4.77 -1.43
CA LEU A 8 -2.31 4.79 -2.68
C LEU A 8 -3.38 5.88 -2.64
N LEU A 9 -4.08 6.00 -1.51
CA LEU A 9 -5.12 7.02 -1.29
C LEU A 9 -4.56 8.45 -1.36
N SER A 10 -3.34 8.70 -0.86
CA SER A 10 -2.70 10.02 -0.93
C SER A 10 -2.42 10.49 -2.36
N TYR A 11 -2.18 9.58 -3.29
CA TYR A 11 -1.90 9.94 -4.70
C TYR A 11 -3.13 9.85 -5.60
N GLU A 12 -4.05 8.94 -5.30
CA GLU A 12 -5.28 8.73 -6.05
C GLU A 12 -6.46 8.58 -5.06
N PRO A 13 -7.08 9.69 -4.62
CA PRO A 13 -8.12 9.68 -3.59
C PRO A 13 -9.34 8.83 -3.91
N ARG A 14 -9.60 8.58 -5.21
CA ARG A 14 -10.75 7.81 -5.67
C ARG A 14 -10.46 6.33 -5.89
N VAL A 15 -9.23 5.85 -5.68
CA VAL A 15 -8.84 4.46 -5.99
C VAL A 15 -9.71 3.43 -5.24
N PHE A 16 -10.11 3.74 -4.01
CA PHE A 16 -10.98 2.90 -3.18
C PHE A 16 -12.48 2.99 -3.53
N HIS A 17 -12.86 3.85 -4.48
CA HIS A 17 -14.22 3.94 -5.01
C HIS A 17 -14.30 3.39 -6.43
N ASP A 18 -13.40 3.83 -7.30
CA ASP A 18 -13.51 3.63 -8.75
C ASP A 18 -13.03 2.23 -9.19
N VAL A 19 -12.02 1.66 -8.52
CA VAL A 19 -11.38 0.38 -8.90
C VAL A 19 -11.36 -0.63 -7.76
N VAL A 20 -12.26 -0.44 -6.80
CA VAL A 20 -12.36 -1.24 -5.57
C VAL A 20 -12.59 -2.74 -5.83
N TRP A 21 -13.21 -3.06 -6.97
CA TRP A 21 -13.46 -4.42 -7.44
C TRP A 21 -12.19 -5.16 -7.88
N ALA A 22 -11.11 -4.43 -8.23
CA ALA A 22 -9.81 -5.00 -8.53
C ALA A 22 -9.00 -5.34 -7.26
N GLY A 23 -9.46 -4.87 -6.08
CA GLY A 23 -8.85 -5.14 -4.79
C GLY A 23 -9.42 -6.38 -4.10
N GLN A 24 -8.77 -6.80 -3.02
CA GLN A 24 -9.29 -7.86 -2.16
C GLN A 24 -10.33 -7.28 -1.20
N ARG A 25 -11.59 -7.70 -1.36
CA ARG A 25 -12.68 -7.36 -0.43
C ARG A 25 -12.64 -8.29 0.77
N LEU A 26 -12.56 -7.73 1.97
CA LEU A 26 -12.49 -8.48 3.23
C LEU A 26 -13.76 -8.31 4.06
N LEU A 27 -14.39 -7.13 3.97
CA LEU A 27 -15.61 -6.79 4.69
C LEU A 27 -16.52 -5.97 3.78
N ASP A 28 -17.80 -6.30 3.82
CA ASP A 28 -18.88 -5.51 3.22
C ASP A 28 -20.08 -5.62 4.17
N ALA A 29 -20.13 -4.71 5.14
CA ALA A 29 -21.11 -4.75 6.21
C ALA A 29 -22.04 -3.56 6.13
N GLU A 30 -23.30 -3.85 5.83
CA GLU A 30 -24.38 -2.88 5.87
C GLU A 30 -24.82 -2.66 7.32
N SER A 31 -24.91 -1.39 7.74
CA SER A 31 -25.45 -0.96 9.03
C SER A 31 -24.83 -1.60 10.29
N ALA A 32 -23.56 -2.00 10.25
CA ALA A 32 -22.88 -2.69 11.36
C ALA A 32 -21.77 -1.85 12.04
N GLY A 33 -21.40 -0.72 11.44
CA GLY A 33 -20.34 0.15 11.93
C GLY A 33 -20.80 1.13 13.01
N THR A 34 -19.92 1.42 13.97
CA THR A 34 -20.08 2.49 14.95
C THR A 34 -18.75 3.20 15.15
N ILE A 35 -18.72 4.51 14.96
CA ILE A 35 -17.60 5.39 15.31
C ILE A 35 -17.93 6.08 16.64
N ASN A 36 -17.04 5.94 17.62
CA ASN A 36 -17.20 6.54 18.94
C ASN A 36 -17.26 8.08 18.89
N THR A 37 -17.67 8.72 19.98
CA THR A 37 -17.80 10.19 20.08
C THR A 37 -16.49 10.95 19.87
N ALA A 38 -15.35 10.34 20.17
CA ALA A 38 -14.03 10.92 19.90
C ALA A 38 -13.61 10.84 18.42
N GLY A 39 -14.32 10.06 17.59
CA GLY A 39 -14.04 9.93 16.17
C GLY A 39 -12.79 9.11 15.83
N ASP A 40 -12.20 8.39 16.80
CA ASP A 40 -10.93 7.69 16.66
C ASP A 40 -11.06 6.16 16.70
N ARG A 41 -12.23 5.63 17.05
CA ARG A 41 -12.45 4.18 17.14
C ARG A 41 -13.66 3.76 16.32
N LEU A 42 -13.41 2.88 15.35
CA LEU A 42 -14.43 2.19 14.59
C LEU A 42 -14.63 0.79 15.17
N THR A 43 -15.87 0.48 15.54
CA THR A 43 -16.32 -0.87 15.90
C THR A 43 -17.22 -1.40 14.79
N VAL A 44 -17.02 -2.64 14.35
CA VAL A 44 -17.85 -3.29 13.34
C VAL A 44 -18.33 -4.63 13.87
N ASN A 45 -19.64 -4.77 14.06
CA ASN A 45 -20.24 -6.01 14.52
C ASN A 45 -20.05 -7.11 13.46
N GLY A 46 -19.56 -8.28 13.88
CA GLY A 46 -19.32 -9.42 12.99
C GLY A 46 -18.04 -9.32 12.14
N ALA A 47 -17.20 -8.29 12.33
CA ALA A 47 -15.87 -8.25 11.72
C ALA A 47 -14.91 -9.25 12.39
N ALA A 48 -13.89 -9.66 11.63
CA ALA A 48 -12.84 -10.56 12.09
C ALA A 48 -11.45 -9.99 11.73
N PHE A 49 -11.17 -8.76 12.18
CA PHE A 49 -9.97 -8.01 11.81
C PHE A 49 -8.66 -8.75 12.12
N THR A 50 -8.62 -9.59 13.16
CA THR A 50 -7.42 -10.40 13.46
C THR A 50 -7.22 -11.53 12.47
N SER A 51 -8.27 -12.26 12.09
CA SER A 51 -8.15 -13.37 11.14
C SER A 51 -7.86 -12.88 9.71
N TRP A 52 -8.36 -11.70 9.35
CA TRP A 52 -8.02 -11.03 8.10
C TRP A 52 -6.67 -10.31 8.12
N GLN A 53 -5.99 -10.31 9.28
CA GLN A 53 -4.69 -9.67 9.46
C GLN A 53 -4.71 -8.19 9.06
N VAL A 54 -5.73 -7.46 9.49
CA VAL A 54 -5.80 -6.01 9.29
C VAL A 54 -4.64 -5.34 10.03
N GLU A 55 -3.92 -4.48 9.33
CA GLU A 55 -2.73 -3.79 9.80
C GLU A 55 -2.87 -2.26 9.70
N ALA A 56 -1.96 -1.55 10.36
CA ALA A 56 -1.84 -0.12 10.22
C ALA A 56 -1.53 0.29 8.76
N GLY A 57 -2.09 1.41 8.32
CA GLY A 57 -1.97 1.91 6.96
C GLY A 57 -2.94 1.27 5.95
N TRP A 58 -3.82 0.37 6.39
CA TRP A 58 -4.96 -0.08 5.59
C TRP A 58 -6.04 1.01 5.50
N VAL A 59 -6.96 0.90 4.54
CA VAL A 59 -8.05 1.86 4.34
C VAL A 59 -9.40 1.19 4.53
N VAL A 60 -10.22 1.74 5.42
CA VAL A 60 -11.63 1.34 5.61
C VAL A 60 -12.52 2.46 5.08
N ILE A 61 -13.59 2.12 4.37
CA ILE A 61 -14.56 3.08 3.84
C ILE A 61 -15.80 3.05 4.74
N VAL A 62 -16.11 4.18 5.37
CA VAL A 62 -17.29 4.36 6.24
C VAL A 62 -18.18 5.44 5.64
N GLU A 63 -19.43 5.12 5.27
CA GLU A 63 -20.34 6.07 4.59
C GLU A 63 -19.66 6.81 3.42
N ASP A 64 -19.04 6.04 2.52
CA ASP A 64 -18.25 6.55 1.38
C ASP A 64 -17.06 7.45 1.75
N THR A 65 -16.67 7.52 3.02
CA THR A 65 -15.48 8.25 3.47
C THR A 65 -14.34 7.29 3.76
N PRO A 66 -13.19 7.38 3.05
CA PRO A 66 -12.03 6.56 3.35
C PRO A 66 -11.35 7.05 4.64
N LEU A 67 -11.09 6.11 5.54
CA LEU A 67 -10.38 6.30 6.80
C LEU A 67 -9.13 5.41 6.82
N GLU A 68 -8.02 5.97 7.29
CA GLU A 68 -6.80 5.24 7.60
C GLU A 68 -7.00 4.39 8.86
N VAL A 69 -6.62 3.12 8.81
CA VAL A 69 -6.48 2.27 10.00
C VAL A 69 -5.13 2.58 10.64
N LEU A 70 -5.15 3.08 11.88
CA LEU A 70 -3.92 3.38 12.63
C LEU A 70 -3.42 2.17 13.41
N GLU A 71 -4.33 1.41 14.00
CA GLU A 71 -4.01 0.18 14.72
C GLU A 71 -5.23 -0.75 14.75
N ARG A 72 -4.96 -2.06 14.74
CA ARG A 72 -5.97 -3.07 15.05
C ARG A 72 -5.97 -3.29 16.57
N ILE A 73 -7.12 -3.06 17.20
CA ILE A 73 -7.29 -3.22 18.65
C ILE A 73 -7.68 -4.66 18.96
N ASN A 74 -8.68 -5.19 18.26
CA ASN A 74 -9.17 -6.57 18.37
C ASN A 74 -9.94 -6.98 17.10
N ASP A 75 -10.66 -8.09 17.15
CA ASP A 75 -11.42 -8.65 16.00
C ASP A 75 -12.48 -7.70 15.44
N THR A 76 -13.07 -6.85 16.26
CA THR A 76 -14.19 -5.98 15.85
C THR A 76 -13.84 -4.50 15.93
N GLN A 77 -12.66 -4.14 16.43
CA GLN A 77 -12.27 -2.77 16.68
C GLN A 77 -10.93 -2.42 16.04
N VAL A 78 -10.93 -1.28 15.35
CA VAL A 78 -9.73 -0.62 14.83
C VAL A 78 -9.74 0.83 15.28
N ARG A 79 -8.56 1.38 15.53
CA ARG A 79 -8.39 2.82 15.63
C ARG A 79 -8.25 3.41 14.24
N VAL A 80 -8.98 4.48 13.98
CA VAL A 80 -9.08 5.10 12.65
C VAL A 80 -8.72 6.57 12.71
N SER A 81 -8.38 7.11 11.54
CA SER A 81 -8.17 8.53 11.32
C SER A 81 -8.64 8.88 9.92
N ARG A 82 -9.05 10.14 9.71
CA ARG A 82 -9.05 10.70 8.36
C ARG A 82 -7.61 10.76 7.84
N LEU A 83 -7.44 10.83 6.52
CA LEU A 83 -6.12 10.89 5.89
C LEU A 83 -5.28 12.01 6.51
N ARG A 84 -4.14 11.63 7.10
CA ARG A 84 -3.17 12.54 7.70
C ARG A 84 -2.18 13.03 6.63
N LEU A 85 -1.54 14.17 6.88
CA LEU A 85 -0.52 14.68 5.97
C LEU A 85 0.75 13.82 6.02
N LEU A 86 1.19 13.46 7.24
CA LEU A 86 2.33 12.56 7.47
C LEU A 86 1.93 11.42 8.43
N PRO A 87 2.56 10.23 8.34
CA PRO A 87 2.28 9.10 9.23
C PRO A 87 2.54 9.36 10.72
N GLY A 88 3.31 10.40 11.06
CA GLY A 88 3.59 10.81 12.44
C GLY A 88 2.64 11.88 12.99
N ASP A 89 1.78 12.45 12.15
CA ASP A 89 0.89 13.53 12.57
C ASP A 89 -0.22 13.01 13.51
N PRO A 90 -0.77 13.87 14.39
CA PRO A 90 -1.91 13.51 15.23
C PRO A 90 -3.09 12.95 14.41
N PRO A 91 -3.80 11.94 14.93
CA PRO A 91 -5.03 11.44 14.31
C PRO A 91 -6.07 12.54 14.11
N MET A 92 -6.72 12.52 12.94
CA MET A 92 -7.82 13.41 12.60
C MET A 92 -9.13 12.66 12.81
N ALA A 93 -9.96 13.15 13.73
CA ALA A 93 -11.24 12.54 14.08
C ALA A 93 -12.15 12.37 12.85
N ALA A 94 -12.74 11.18 12.74
CA ALA A 94 -13.83 10.89 11.82
C ALA A 94 -15.19 11.36 12.42
N ALA A 95 -16.22 11.43 11.59
CA ALA A 95 -17.55 11.77 12.06
C ALA A 95 -18.10 10.62 12.95
N PRO A 96 -18.53 10.89 14.19
CA PRO A 96 -19.14 9.88 15.05
C PRO A 96 -20.49 9.43 14.49
N GLY A 97 -20.88 8.19 14.72
CA GLY A 97 -22.14 7.63 14.23
C GLY A 97 -22.31 6.16 14.55
N ALA A 98 -23.52 5.64 14.35
CA ALA A 98 -23.87 4.24 14.56
C ALA A 98 -24.75 3.74 13.41
N GLY A 99 -24.77 2.42 13.19
CA GLY A 99 -25.47 1.83 12.06
C GLY A 99 -24.86 2.23 10.71
N LEU A 100 -23.54 2.46 10.69
CA LEU A 100 -22.82 2.92 9.52
C LEU A 100 -22.51 1.75 8.57
N ARG A 101 -22.57 2.01 7.27
CA ARG A 101 -22.05 1.12 6.24
C ARG A 101 -20.52 1.12 6.28
N VAL A 102 -19.92 -0.07 6.30
CA VAL A 102 -18.47 -0.24 6.37
C VAL A 102 -17.99 -1.23 5.32
N ARG A 103 -17.01 -0.82 4.52
CA ARG A 103 -16.31 -1.68 3.56
C ARG A 103 -14.81 -1.66 3.84
N LEU A 104 -14.18 -2.83 3.81
CA LEU A 104 -12.73 -2.98 3.93
C LEU A 104 -12.19 -3.63 2.67
N HIS A 105 -11.32 -2.89 1.99
CA HIS A 105 -10.61 -3.35 0.81
C HIS A 105 -9.13 -3.12 1.00
N THR A 106 -8.32 -4.05 0.48
CA THR A 106 -6.88 -3.87 0.41
C THR A 106 -6.37 -4.13 -1.00
N PHE A 107 -5.34 -3.37 -1.38
CA PHE A 107 -4.59 -3.57 -2.61
C PHE A 107 -3.24 -4.23 -2.31
N ARG A 108 -3.13 -4.95 -1.18
CA ARG A 108 -1.91 -5.64 -0.73
C ARG A 108 -1.29 -6.51 -1.82
N GLN A 109 -2.09 -7.20 -2.63
CA GLN A 109 -1.59 -8.04 -3.72
C GLN A 109 -0.90 -7.20 -4.81
N GLN A 110 -1.53 -6.12 -5.29
CA GLN A 110 -0.93 -5.25 -6.30
C GLN A 110 0.31 -4.51 -5.77
N ARG A 111 0.30 -4.13 -4.49
CA ARG A 111 1.48 -3.58 -3.81
C ARG A 111 2.61 -4.61 -3.71
N LEU A 112 2.30 -5.87 -3.38
CA LEU A 112 3.27 -6.95 -3.31
C LEU A 112 3.94 -7.19 -4.67
N GLU A 113 3.15 -7.24 -5.75
CA GLU A 113 3.68 -7.40 -7.10
C GLU A 113 4.54 -6.21 -7.54
N ALA A 114 4.16 -4.98 -7.18
CA ALA A 114 4.99 -3.81 -7.40
C ALA A 114 6.31 -3.86 -6.61
N ALA A 115 6.27 -4.29 -5.34
CA ALA A 115 7.45 -4.47 -4.50
C ALA A 115 8.41 -5.52 -5.08
N ARG A 116 7.88 -6.66 -5.54
CA ARG A 116 8.66 -7.71 -6.22
C ARG A 116 9.34 -7.18 -7.48
N ALA A 117 8.62 -6.45 -8.33
CA ALA A 117 9.21 -5.84 -9.52
C ALA A 117 10.36 -4.89 -9.19
N ILE A 118 10.23 -4.10 -8.11
CA ILE A 118 11.30 -3.21 -7.62
C ILE A 118 12.51 -4.02 -7.15
N LEU A 119 12.29 -5.07 -6.34
CA LEU A 119 13.35 -5.93 -5.84
C LEU A 119 14.09 -6.64 -6.98
N SER A 120 13.37 -7.12 -7.99
CA SER A 120 13.98 -7.70 -9.20
C SER A 120 14.85 -6.68 -9.95
N LEU A 121 14.42 -5.42 -10.08
CA LEU A 121 15.24 -4.36 -10.68
C LEU A 121 16.50 -4.03 -9.87
N LEU A 122 16.51 -4.36 -8.58
CA LEU A 122 17.66 -4.22 -7.69
C LEU A 122 18.47 -5.52 -7.58
N ASN A 123 18.11 -6.59 -8.29
CA ASN A 123 18.71 -7.93 -8.11
C ASN A 123 18.71 -8.37 -6.64
N LEU A 124 17.56 -8.21 -5.96
CA LEU A 124 17.32 -8.66 -4.60
C LEU A 124 16.18 -9.67 -4.60
N ALA A 125 16.26 -10.68 -3.74
CA ALA A 125 15.15 -11.57 -3.48
C ALA A 125 14.15 -10.91 -2.52
N ALA A 126 12.87 -11.30 -2.58
CA ALA A 126 11.97 -11.07 -1.46
C ALA A 126 12.37 -12.02 -0.32
N SER A 127 12.28 -11.58 0.94
CA SER A 127 12.73 -12.39 2.09
C SER A 127 12.06 -13.77 2.16
N ALA A 128 10.80 -13.88 1.73
CA ALA A 128 10.09 -15.15 1.69
C ALA A 128 10.61 -16.14 0.62
N ASP A 129 11.31 -15.61 -0.40
CA ASP A 129 11.76 -16.35 -1.58
C ASP A 129 13.30 -16.53 -1.60
N ALA A 130 14.02 -15.95 -0.63
CA ALA A 130 15.48 -15.91 -0.62
C ALA A 130 16.11 -17.29 -0.30
N GLY A 131 17.05 -17.71 -1.14
CA GLY A 131 17.88 -18.89 -0.90
C GLY A 131 19.00 -18.65 0.13
N PRO A 132 19.66 -19.71 0.63
CA PRO A 132 20.81 -19.57 1.52
C PRO A 132 21.91 -18.70 0.89
N GLY A 133 22.27 -17.60 1.55
CA GLY A 133 23.32 -16.68 1.11
C GLY A 133 22.89 -15.64 0.07
N GLU A 134 21.61 -15.62 -0.33
CA GLU A 134 21.07 -14.54 -1.16
C GLU A 134 20.80 -13.28 -0.33
N VAL A 135 21.05 -12.11 -0.93
CA VAL A 135 20.71 -10.82 -0.32
C VAL A 135 19.24 -10.54 -0.61
N ASP A 136 18.46 -10.29 0.44
CA ASP A 136 17.03 -10.05 0.36
C ASP A 136 16.64 -8.61 0.75
N GLU A 137 15.33 -8.33 0.84
CA GLU A 137 14.82 -7.01 1.19
C GLU A 137 15.18 -6.56 2.62
N SER A 138 15.59 -7.46 3.52
CA SER A 138 15.98 -7.11 4.88
C SER A 138 17.31 -6.35 4.96
N ALA A 139 18.16 -6.48 3.93
CA ALA A 139 19.41 -5.73 3.82
C ALA A 139 19.21 -4.24 3.49
N ILE A 140 17.99 -3.82 3.13
CA ILE A 140 17.70 -2.44 2.72
C ILE A 140 17.69 -1.51 3.94
N THR A 141 18.63 -0.56 4.00
CA THR A 141 18.75 0.39 5.13
C THR A 141 17.84 1.61 5.01
N ASN A 142 17.34 1.91 3.81
CA ASN A 142 16.51 3.08 3.53
C ASN A 142 15.21 2.74 2.76
N PRO A 143 14.36 1.83 3.28
CA PRO A 143 13.19 1.31 2.56
C PRO A 143 12.18 2.41 2.19
N GLY A 144 12.12 3.50 2.95
CA GLY A 144 11.25 4.64 2.66
C GLY A 144 11.48 5.30 1.30
N MET A 145 12.66 5.15 0.70
CA MET A 145 12.95 5.64 -0.66
C MET A 145 12.20 4.85 -1.74
N LEU A 146 11.80 3.60 -1.46
CA LEU A 146 11.10 2.73 -2.41
C LEU A 146 9.58 2.89 -2.35
N ARG A 147 9.07 3.50 -1.27
CA ARG A 147 7.63 3.72 -1.03
C ARG A 147 6.91 4.34 -2.22
N ARG A 148 7.45 5.43 -2.78
CA ARG A 148 6.82 6.14 -3.90
C ARG A 148 6.83 5.31 -5.19
N ALA A 149 7.90 4.55 -5.43
CA ALA A 149 7.96 3.64 -6.57
C ALA A 149 6.90 2.54 -6.43
N GLU A 150 6.76 1.93 -5.24
CA GLU A 150 5.75 0.89 -5.01
C GLU A 150 4.33 1.42 -5.23
N VAL A 151 4.02 2.62 -4.74
CA VAL A 151 2.72 3.28 -4.97
C VAL A 151 2.43 3.42 -6.46
N PHE A 152 3.38 3.94 -7.25
CA PHE A 152 3.17 4.13 -8.68
C PHE A 152 3.05 2.80 -9.44
N GLY A 153 3.85 1.81 -9.07
CA GLY A 153 3.74 0.46 -9.63
C GLY A 153 2.37 -0.16 -9.35
N ALA A 154 1.91 -0.09 -8.09
CA ALA A 154 0.63 -0.63 -7.66
C ALA A 154 -0.55 0.08 -8.34
N LEU A 155 -0.55 1.42 -8.41
CA LEU A 155 -1.58 2.19 -9.14
C LEU A 155 -1.60 1.85 -10.64
N GLY A 156 -0.43 1.67 -11.25
CA GLY A 156 -0.31 1.22 -12.64
C GLY A 156 -0.96 -0.15 -12.85
N LEU A 157 -0.67 -1.12 -11.97
CA LEU A 157 -1.27 -2.45 -12.00
C LEU A 157 -2.79 -2.41 -11.79
N LEU A 158 -3.27 -1.63 -10.83
CA LEU A 158 -4.70 -1.49 -10.52
C LEU A 158 -5.48 -0.92 -11.71
N TYR A 159 -5.02 0.20 -12.28
CA TYR A 159 -5.72 0.79 -13.41
C TYR A 159 -5.60 -0.03 -14.69
N ASN A 160 -4.48 -0.75 -14.88
CA ASN A 160 -4.34 -1.67 -16.01
C ASN A 160 -5.31 -2.87 -15.88
N ALA A 161 -5.46 -3.42 -14.67
CA ALA A 161 -6.44 -4.46 -14.39
C ALA A 161 -7.88 -3.94 -14.52
N ALA A 162 -8.10 -2.66 -14.19
CA ALA A 162 -9.41 -2.03 -14.29
C ALA A 162 -9.85 -1.79 -15.74
N ALA A 163 -8.90 -1.41 -16.60
CA ALA A 163 -9.13 -0.93 -17.97
C ALA A 163 -10.18 -1.69 -18.82
N PRO A 164 -10.26 -3.04 -18.80
CA PRO A 164 -11.27 -3.76 -19.59
C PRO A 164 -12.72 -3.46 -19.18
N GLY A 165 -12.95 -3.02 -17.94
CA GLY A 165 -14.27 -2.67 -17.41
C GLY A 165 -14.67 -1.21 -17.59
N ASP A 166 -13.82 -0.37 -18.20
CA ASP A 166 -14.10 1.05 -18.46
C ASP A 166 -15.03 1.17 -19.67
N PRO A 167 -16.27 1.67 -19.52
CA PRO A 167 -17.23 1.80 -20.63
C PRO A 167 -16.70 2.70 -21.76
N ASP A 168 -15.93 3.73 -21.41
CA ASP A 168 -15.32 4.65 -22.36
C ASP A 168 -13.91 4.21 -22.76
N GLY A 169 -13.35 3.22 -22.06
CA GLY A 169 -12.08 2.56 -22.34
C GLY A 169 -10.83 3.43 -22.18
N ALA A 170 -10.90 4.75 -22.35
CA ALA A 170 -9.75 5.64 -22.43
C ALA A 170 -9.25 6.06 -21.05
N THR A 171 -10.14 6.33 -20.11
CA THR A 171 -9.79 6.97 -18.83
C THR A 171 -8.89 6.09 -17.97
N TRP A 172 -9.24 4.81 -17.80
CA TRP A 172 -8.44 3.91 -16.96
C TRP A 172 -7.16 3.45 -17.64
N ARG A 173 -7.15 3.28 -18.97
CA ARG A 173 -5.91 3.00 -19.73
C ARG A 173 -4.93 4.16 -19.66
N ASP A 174 -5.40 5.40 -19.77
CA ASP A 174 -4.55 6.59 -19.68
C ASP A 174 -3.97 6.77 -18.27
N LYS A 175 -4.78 6.52 -17.24
CA LYS A 175 -4.29 6.46 -15.85
C LYS A 175 -3.23 5.38 -15.67
N ALA A 176 -3.48 4.16 -16.16
CA ALA A 176 -2.51 3.06 -16.09
C ALA A 176 -1.18 3.44 -16.76
N GLY A 177 -1.23 4.02 -17.96
CA GLY A 177 -0.05 4.50 -18.69
C GLY A 177 0.69 5.61 -17.93
N THR A 178 -0.05 6.55 -17.32
CA THR A 178 0.50 7.64 -16.51
C THR A 178 1.26 7.09 -15.30
N TRP A 179 0.64 6.21 -14.52
CA TRP A 179 1.27 5.63 -13.33
C TRP A 179 2.44 4.71 -13.68
N ALA A 180 2.35 3.91 -14.74
CA ALA A 180 3.47 3.11 -15.24
C ALA A 180 4.66 3.98 -15.70
N SER A 181 4.39 5.13 -16.33
CA SER A 181 5.43 6.09 -16.70
C SER A 181 6.12 6.68 -15.46
N ARG A 182 5.34 7.10 -14.46
CA ARG A 182 5.86 7.61 -13.18
C ARG A 182 6.64 6.55 -12.40
N PHE A 183 6.18 5.31 -12.38
CA PHE A 183 6.90 4.18 -11.80
C PHE A 183 8.30 4.03 -12.42
N ARG A 184 8.37 3.96 -13.77
CA ARG A 184 9.65 3.86 -14.49
C ARG A 184 10.57 5.06 -14.24
N ALA A 185 10.01 6.27 -14.11
CA ALA A 185 10.79 7.45 -13.77
C ALA A 185 11.32 7.39 -12.34
N GLU A 186 10.51 6.91 -11.39
CA GLU A 186 10.87 6.83 -9.99
C GLU A 186 11.95 5.77 -9.73
N VAL A 187 11.77 4.54 -10.23
CA VAL A 187 12.74 3.46 -10.00
C VAL A 187 14.14 3.83 -10.50
N ARG A 188 14.26 4.60 -11.59
CA ARG A 188 15.54 5.11 -12.12
C ARG A 188 16.22 6.13 -11.22
N ARG A 189 15.47 6.79 -10.32
CA ARG A 189 16.00 7.83 -9.42
C ARG A 189 16.38 7.28 -8.06
N VAL A 190 15.74 6.19 -7.63
CA VAL A 190 15.94 5.63 -6.29
C VAL A 190 17.36 5.06 -6.13
N ARG A 191 17.93 5.31 -4.95
CA ARG A 191 19.21 4.76 -4.50
C ARG A 191 18.96 3.98 -3.22
N VAL A 192 19.34 2.72 -3.22
CA VAL A 192 19.11 1.80 -2.12
C VAL A 192 20.43 1.52 -1.43
N GLY A 193 20.51 1.84 -0.14
CA GLY A 193 21.62 1.42 0.71
C GLY A 193 21.38 -0.03 1.14
N LEU A 194 22.41 -0.86 1.02
CA LEU A 194 22.39 -2.26 1.45
C LEU A 194 23.40 -2.45 2.58
N ASP A 195 22.93 -2.97 3.71
CA ASP A 195 23.77 -3.48 4.79
C ASP A 195 24.10 -4.94 4.50
N LEU A 196 25.32 -5.19 4.04
CA LEU A 196 25.82 -6.53 3.75
C LEU A 196 26.64 -7.10 4.91
N ALA A 197 26.96 -6.28 5.91
CA ALA A 197 27.76 -6.65 7.06
C ALA A 197 26.92 -6.98 8.31
N GLY A 198 25.64 -6.60 8.32
CA GLY A 198 24.71 -6.78 9.42
C GLY A 198 24.91 -5.78 10.57
N ASP A 199 25.56 -4.64 10.32
CA ASP A 199 25.85 -3.61 11.34
C ASP A 199 24.86 -2.45 11.34
N GLY A 200 23.84 -2.51 10.48
CA GLY A 200 22.82 -1.48 10.28
C GLY A 200 23.27 -0.30 9.41
N LEU A 201 24.50 -0.31 8.88
CA LEU A 201 25.03 0.76 8.04
C LEU A 201 25.12 0.29 6.58
N PRO A 202 24.83 1.18 5.61
CA PRO A 202 24.93 0.81 4.20
C PRO A 202 26.39 0.54 3.81
N THR A 203 26.70 -0.70 3.49
CA THR A 203 27.98 -1.13 2.92
C THR A 203 28.04 -0.89 1.40
N GLU A 204 26.90 -0.99 0.73
CA GLU A 204 26.76 -0.81 -0.72
C GLU A 204 25.62 0.18 -1.03
N VAL A 205 25.72 0.92 -2.14
CA VAL A 205 24.61 1.68 -2.71
C VAL A 205 24.28 1.14 -4.10
N ARG A 206 23.06 0.63 -4.26
CA ARG A 206 22.56 0.06 -5.51
C ARG A 206 21.58 1.00 -6.21
N ARG A 207 21.62 0.98 -7.54
CA ARG A 207 20.65 1.67 -8.42
C ARG A 207 20.07 0.68 -9.42
N THR A 208 18.88 0.96 -9.91
CA THR A 208 18.20 0.13 -10.92
C THR A 208 18.76 0.33 -12.34
N ASP A 209 19.52 1.40 -12.58
CA ASP A 209 20.03 1.79 -13.90
C ASP A 209 21.49 1.37 -14.17
N THR A 210 22.19 0.84 -13.17
CA THR A 210 23.58 0.41 -13.33
C THR A 210 23.65 -0.99 -13.93
N ARG A 211 23.90 -1.07 -15.24
CA ARG A 211 24.40 -2.31 -15.87
C ARG A 211 25.77 -2.62 -15.28
N ARG A 212 25.88 -3.73 -14.53
CA ARG A 212 27.18 -4.27 -14.11
C ARG A 212 27.91 -4.74 -15.37
N LEU A 213 28.91 -3.98 -15.82
CA LEU A 213 29.84 -4.45 -16.86
C LEU A 213 30.76 -5.48 -16.20
N GLU A 214 30.52 -6.75 -16.49
CA GLU A 214 31.48 -7.81 -16.13
C GLU A 214 32.66 -7.71 -17.09
N ARG A 215 33.87 -7.54 -16.55
CA ARG A 215 35.10 -7.65 -17.34
C ARG A 215 35.28 -9.12 -17.70
N GLY A 216 35.20 -9.44 -18.99
CA GLY A 216 35.73 -10.68 -19.57
C GLY A 216 37.26 -10.67 -19.63
#